data_AF-Q9LV29-F1
#
_entry.id   AF-Q9LV29-F1
#
_cell.length_a   1.000
_cell.length_b   1.000
_cell.length_c   1.000
_cell.angle_alpha   90.00
_cell.angle_beta   90.00
_cell.angle_gamma   90.00
#
_symmetry.space_group_name_H-M   'P 1'
#
loop_
_entity.id
_entity.type
_entity.pdbx_description
1 polymer ?
#
loop_
_entity_poly.entity_id
_entity_poly.type
_entity_poly.pdbx_seq_one_letter_code
_entity_poly.pdbx_strand_id
1 'polypeptide(L)'
;MNITIPNINSANWEIQFSARGVSLKGNTQQKHLPEFLLCYDFTREIFGPPLSLPFHSFNEDTVTLSSVRDEQLTVLFERDDTLQMEIWITTKIEPETASWSKLFLAVGMEPLTGLQFQVAAGNFFVDEEKKVVVFLDKDTETRERYIAFITHVSVLMFQV
;
A
#
# COMPACT_ATOMS: atom_id res chain seq x y z
N MET A 1 -11.92 -17.17 6.28
CA MET A 1 -12.74 -16.89 5.09
C MET A 1 -11.88 -17.25 3.89
N ASN A 2 -12.25 -18.25 3.10
CA ASN A 2 -11.46 -18.63 1.91
C ASN A 2 -11.82 -17.66 0.78
N ILE A 3 -10.93 -16.73 0.46
CA ILE A 3 -11.06 -15.86 -0.70
C ILE A 3 -10.65 -16.70 -1.93
N THR A 4 -11.55 -16.84 -2.88
CA THR A 4 -11.27 -17.51 -4.16
C THR A 4 -10.68 -16.47 -5.10
N ILE A 5 -9.41 -16.60 -5.48
CA ILE A 5 -8.81 -15.67 -6.44
C ILE A 5 -9.31 -16.00 -7.86
N PRO A 6 -9.85 -15.03 -8.62
CA PRO A 6 -10.20 -15.24 -10.03
C PRO A 6 -8.99 -15.66 -10.87
N ASN A 7 -9.25 -16.53 -11.87
CA ASN A 7 -8.27 -16.92 -12.87
C ASN A 7 -7.82 -15.69 -13.66
N ILE A 8 -6.52 -15.38 -13.64
CA ILE A 8 -5.92 -14.18 -14.25
C ILE A 8 -6.21 -14.11 -15.77
N ASN A 9 -6.48 -15.25 -16.41
CA ASN A 9 -6.79 -15.36 -17.84
C ASN A 9 -8.29 -15.23 -18.19
N SER A 10 -9.20 -15.17 -17.21
CA SER A 10 -10.61 -14.87 -17.46
C SER A 10 -10.86 -13.39 -17.25
N ALA A 11 -11.00 -12.67 -18.37
CA ALA A 11 -11.26 -11.24 -18.46
C ALA A 11 -12.44 -10.81 -17.58
N ASN A 12 -12.17 -10.00 -16.54
CA ASN A 12 -13.09 -9.01 -15.93
C ASN A 12 -12.41 -8.24 -14.77
N TRP A 13 -11.07 -8.17 -14.71
CA TRP A 13 -10.39 -7.31 -13.75
C TRP A 13 -10.08 -5.95 -14.40
N GLU A 14 -10.47 -4.87 -13.73
CA GLU A 14 -10.15 -3.50 -14.16
C GLU A 14 -8.91 -3.01 -13.41
N ILE A 15 -7.99 -2.37 -14.12
CA ILE A 15 -6.95 -1.55 -13.49
C ILE A 15 -7.62 -0.25 -13.07
N GLN A 16 -7.72 0.00 -11.76
CA GLN A 16 -8.17 1.30 -11.29
C GLN A 16 -7.22 2.38 -11.81
N PHE A 17 -7.77 3.49 -12.30
CA PHE A 17 -7.00 4.65 -12.79
C PHE A 17 -5.99 5.19 -11.75
N SER A 18 -6.22 4.92 -10.46
CA SER A 18 -5.35 5.28 -9.34
C SER A 18 -4.37 4.18 -8.92
N ALA A 19 -4.40 2.99 -9.52
CA ALA A 19 -3.55 1.86 -9.14
C ALA A 19 -2.08 2.12 -9.51
N ARG A 20 -1.35 2.77 -8.61
CA ARG A 20 0.09 2.96 -8.73
C ARG A 20 0.82 1.68 -8.39
N GLY A 21 1.53 1.14 -9.37
CA GLY A 21 2.46 0.04 -9.15
C GLY A 21 3.75 0.49 -8.46
N VAL A 22 4.47 -0.45 -7.85
CA VAL A 22 5.77 -0.22 -7.25
C VAL A 22 6.78 -1.28 -7.70
N SER A 23 8.04 -0.88 -7.84
CA SER A 23 9.14 -1.83 -8.07
C SER A 23 9.44 -2.61 -6.79
N LEU A 24 9.61 -3.91 -6.93
CA LEU A 24 10.08 -4.81 -5.90
C LEU A 24 10.94 -5.91 -6.54
N LYS A 25 12.22 -5.96 -6.16
CA LYS A 25 13.21 -6.93 -6.65
C LYS A 25 13.25 -7.01 -8.18
N GLY A 26 13.17 -5.85 -8.84
CA GLY A 26 13.14 -5.74 -10.31
C GLY A 26 11.81 -6.11 -10.99
N ASN A 27 10.78 -6.52 -10.24
CA ASN A 27 9.43 -6.79 -10.74
C ASN A 27 8.46 -5.67 -10.35
N THR A 28 7.28 -5.60 -10.99
CA THR A 28 6.25 -4.60 -10.65
C THR A 28 5.13 -5.23 -9.84
N GLN A 29 4.85 -4.66 -8.66
CA GLN A 29 3.68 -4.98 -7.84
C GLN A 29 2.58 -3.96 -8.08
N GLN A 30 1.33 -4.40 -8.24
CA GLN A 30 0.20 -3.49 -8.41
C GLN A 30 -1.04 -4.01 -7.68
N LYS A 31 -1.82 -3.11 -7.07
CA LYS A 31 -3.10 -3.44 -6.45
C LYS A 31 -4.15 -3.75 -7.51
N HIS A 32 -4.88 -4.84 -7.31
CA HIS A 32 -6.06 -5.20 -8.08
C HIS A 32 -7.25 -5.45 -7.15
N LEU A 33 -8.43 -5.29 -7.71
CA LEU A 33 -9.68 -5.58 -7.03
C LEU A 33 -10.15 -7.02 -7.33
N PRO A 34 -10.80 -7.70 -6.37
CA PRO A 34 -10.95 -7.32 -4.98
C PRO A 34 -9.74 -7.85 -4.16
N GLU A 35 -8.83 -6.95 -3.75
CA GLU A 35 -7.95 -7.14 -2.58
C GLU A 35 -6.71 -8.03 -2.73
N PHE A 36 -6.10 -8.04 -3.89
CA PHE A 36 -4.81 -8.71 -4.08
C PHE A 36 -3.82 -7.83 -4.82
N LEU A 37 -2.55 -8.16 -4.69
CA LEU A 37 -1.48 -7.59 -5.48
C LEU A 37 -1.14 -8.56 -6.60
N LEU A 38 -0.93 -8.04 -7.81
CA LEU A 38 -0.33 -8.79 -8.90
C LEU A 38 1.12 -8.37 -9.05
N CYS A 39 1.98 -9.39 -9.14
CA CYS A 39 3.38 -9.23 -9.51
C CYS A 39 3.50 -9.50 -11.01
N TYR A 40 4.01 -8.53 -11.79
CA TYR A 40 4.47 -8.80 -13.15
C TYR A 40 5.95 -9.17 -13.10
N ASP A 41 6.26 -10.42 -13.47
CA ASP A 41 7.62 -10.93 -13.58
C ASP A 41 8.17 -10.60 -14.97
N PHE A 42 9.08 -9.62 -15.06
CA PHE A 42 9.68 -9.22 -16.34
C PHE A 42 10.61 -10.27 -16.93
N THR A 43 11.15 -11.18 -16.12
CA THR A 43 12.05 -12.24 -16.61
C THR A 43 11.24 -13.33 -17.30
N ARG A 44 10.06 -13.65 -16.77
CA ARG A 44 9.17 -14.68 -17.32
C ARG A 44 8.09 -14.13 -18.24
N GLU A 45 7.93 -12.80 -18.28
CA GLU A 45 6.89 -12.08 -19.01
C GLU A 45 5.47 -12.58 -18.68
N ILE A 46 5.22 -12.87 -17.40
CA ILE A 46 3.93 -13.36 -16.90
C ILE A 46 3.54 -12.63 -15.62
N PHE A 47 2.23 -12.61 -15.33
CA PHE A 47 1.76 -12.33 -13.99
C PHE A 47 2.03 -13.53 -13.09
N GLY A 48 2.68 -13.27 -11.97
CA GLY A 48 2.76 -14.19 -10.85
C GLY A 48 1.38 -14.39 -10.21
N PRO A 49 1.29 -15.37 -9.29
CA PRO A 49 0.07 -15.57 -8.56
C PRO A 49 -0.27 -14.35 -7.68
N PRO A 50 -1.55 -14.16 -7.38
CA PRO A 50 -2.06 -13.08 -6.54
C PRO A 50 -1.46 -13.14 -5.12
N LEU A 51 -1.11 -11.98 -4.58
CA LEU A 51 -0.68 -11.85 -3.20
C LEU A 51 -1.77 -11.19 -2.37
N SER A 52 -2.31 -11.90 -1.37
CA SER A 52 -3.34 -11.37 -0.49
C SER A 52 -2.83 -10.20 0.38
N LEU A 53 -3.66 -9.17 0.51
CA LEU A 53 -3.42 -8.07 1.44
C LEU A 53 -3.70 -8.50 2.90
N PRO A 54 -3.08 -7.86 3.90
CA PRO A 54 -3.32 -8.17 5.32
C PRO A 54 -4.63 -7.60 5.87
N PHE A 55 -5.48 -7.01 5.03
CA PHE A 55 -6.73 -6.35 5.38
C PHE A 55 -7.74 -6.45 4.23
N HIS A 56 -9.00 -6.16 4.54
CA HIS A 56 -10.11 -6.02 3.59
C HIS A 56 -10.28 -4.52 3.25
N SER A 57 -10.30 -4.16 1.96
CA SER A 57 -10.45 -2.81 1.43
C SER A 57 -11.56 -2.73 0.38
N PHE A 58 -12.41 -1.70 0.48
CA PHE A 58 -13.42 -1.38 -0.53
C PHE A 58 -12.86 -0.45 -1.62
N ASN A 59 -13.71 -0.05 -2.57
CA ASN A 59 -13.31 0.81 -3.69
C ASN A 59 -13.04 2.25 -3.25
N GLU A 60 -13.72 2.68 -2.19
CA GLU A 60 -13.64 3.99 -1.57
C GLU A 60 -12.39 4.12 -0.70
N ASP A 61 -11.87 3.00 -0.19
CA ASP A 61 -10.69 2.97 0.66
C ASP A 61 -9.41 3.29 -0.14
N THR A 62 -8.56 4.13 0.45
CA THR A 62 -7.26 4.46 -0.12
C THR A 62 -6.26 3.36 0.21
N VAL A 63 -5.67 2.78 -0.82
CA VAL A 63 -4.57 1.82 -0.68
C VAL A 63 -3.41 2.24 -1.56
N THR A 64 -2.29 2.58 -0.93
CA THR A 64 -1.07 3.00 -1.61
C THR A 64 0.03 1.98 -1.36
N LEU A 65 0.83 1.69 -2.39
CA LEU A 65 1.99 0.82 -2.31
C LEU A 65 3.28 1.66 -2.28
N SER A 66 4.27 1.17 -1.54
CA SER A 66 5.65 1.65 -1.60
C SER A 66 6.59 0.46 -1.36
N SER A 67 7.87 0.59 -1.64
CA SER A 67 8.88 -0.42 -1.31
C SER A 67 9.98 0.16 -0.46
N VAL A 68 10.62 -0.72 0.32
CA VAL A 68 11.76 -0.38 1.18
C VAL A 68 12.97 -1.13 0.64
N ARG A 69 13.97 -0.35 0.22
CA ARG A 69 15.25 -0.85 -0.34
C ARG A 69 15.07 -1.84 -1.51
N ASP A 70 13.94 -1.79 -2.23
CA ASP A 70 13.53 -2.74 -3.27
C ASP A 70 13.42 -4.21 -2.79
N GLU A 71 13.38 -4.44 -1.47
CA GLU A 71 13.38 -5.78 -0.86
C GLU A 71 12.07 -6.12 -0.15
N GLN A 72 11.42 -5.11 0.45
CA GLN A 72 10.16 -5.26 1.16
C GLN A 72 9.09 -4.38 0.53
N LEU A 73 7.85 -4.85 0.60
CA LEU A 73 6.68 -4.12 0.20
C LEU A 73 6.02 -3.49 1.42
N THR A 74 5.64 -2.22 1.32
CA THR A 74 4.84 -1.51 2.31
C THR A 74 3.51 -1.11 1.71
N VAL A 75 2.47 -1.20 2.52
CA VAL A 75 1.12 -0.81 2.11
C VAL A 75 0.53 0.13 3.14
N LEU A 76 0.08 1.29 2.68
CA LEU A 76 -0.76 2.21 3.44
C LEU A 76 -2.21 1.87 3.10
N PHE A 77 -3.01 1.68 4.13
CA PHE A 77 -4.45 1.49 4.05
C PHE A 77 -5.14 2.58 4.86
N GLU A 78 -5.99 3.36 4.23
CA GLU A 78 -6.86 4.31 4.89
C GLU A 78 -8.31 3.97 4.55
N ARG A 79 -9.12 3.80 5.60
CA ARG A 79 -10.54 3.50 5.44
C ARG A 79 -11.33 4.79 5.24
N ASP A 80 -12.20 4.82 4.22
CA ASP A 80 -12.95 6.03 3.84
C ASP A 80 -13.91 6.50 4.95
N ASP A 81 -14.60 5.57 5.62
CA ASP A 81 -15.66 5.89 6.60
C ASP A 81 -15.17 6.47 7.94
N THR A 82 -13.99 6.04 8.37
CA THR A 82 -13.43 6.26 9.71
C THR A 82 -12.13 7.05 9.67
N LEU A 83 -11.55 7.22 8.49
CA LEU A 83 -10.21 7.79 8.27
C LEU A 83 -9.13 7.06 9.11
N GLN A 84 -9.40 5.81 9.48
CA GLN A 84 -8.43 4.98 10.18
C GLN A 84 -7.32 4.62 9.20
N MET A 85 -6.08 4.92 9.59
CA MET A 85 -4.91 4.66 8.77
C MET A 85 -4.05 3.54 9.38
N GLU A 86 -3.68 2.57 8.55
CA GLU A 86 -2.76 1.50 8.87
C GLU A 86 -1.59 1.50 7.88
N ILE A 87 -0.40 1.15 8.38
CA ILE A 87 0.74 0.85 7.51
C ILE A 87 1.21 -0.55 7.83
N TRP A 88 1.41 -1.34 6.79
CA TRP A 88 1.89 -2.71 6.85
C TRP A 88 3.19 -2.83 6.06
N ILE A 89 4.09 -3.71 6.51
CA ILE A 89 5.33 -4.06 5.81
C ILE A 89 5.45 -5.57 5.68
N THR A 90 5.99 -6.06 4.58
CA THR A 90 6.30 -7.48 4.43
C THR A 90 7.53 -7.85 5.24
N THR A 91 7.42 -8.89 6.07
CA THR A 91 8.57 -9.54 6.73
C THR A 91 9.13 -10.68 5.89
N LYS A 92 8.28 -11.28 5.04
CA LYS A 92 8.64 -12.32 4.09
C LYS A 92 7.74 -12.26 2.87
N ILE A 93 8.31 -12.49 1.69
CA ILE A 93 7.56 -12.61 0.43
C ILE A 93 7.95 -13.93 -0.22
N GLU A 94 6.97 -14.80 -0.40
CA GLU A 94 7.04 -16.03 -1.18
C GLU A 94 6.20 -15.85 -2.46
N PRO A 95 6.33 -16.73 -3.47
CA PRO A 95 5.64 -16.55 -4.74
C PRO A 95 4.13 -16.31 -4.61
N GLU A 96 3.46 -17.00 -3.69
CA GLU A 96 1.99 -17.00 -3.51
C GLU A 96 1.51 -16.39 -2.19
N THR A 97 2.43 -16.03 -1.28
CA THR A 97 2.07 -15.57 0.06
C THR A 97 3.08 -14.57 0.61
N ALA A 98 2.61 -13.65 1.44
CA ALA A 98 3.46 -12.73 2.16
C ALA A 98 3.08 -12.73 3.64
N SER A 99 4.12 -12.66 4.46
CA SER A 99 3.97 -12.37 5.88
C SER A 99 4.04 -10.86 6.06
N TRP A 100 3.07 -10.31 6.79
CA TRP A 100 2.94 -8.88 7.03
C TRP A 100 3.14 -8.56 8.51
N SER A 101 3.83 -7.47 8.81
CA SER A 101 3.87 -6.84 10.12
C SER A 101 3.19 -5.48 10.04
N LYS A 102 2.37 -5.14 11.04
CA LYS A 102 1.81 -3.80 11.16
C LYS A 102 2.91 -2.87 11.65
N LEU A 103 3.13 -1.74 10.97
CA LEU A 103 4.10 -0.68 11.32
C LEU A 103 3.45 0.56 11.90
N PHE A 104 2.15 0.78 11.67
CA PHE A 104 1.49 1.96 12.16
C PHE A 104 -0.02 1.71 12.22
N LEU A 105 -0.64 2.28 13.25
CA LEU A 105 -2.08 2.38 13.36
C LEU A 105 -2.41 3.75 13.94
N ALA A 106 -3.09 4.58 13.16
CA ALA A 106 -3.74 5.79 13.64
C ALA A 106 -5.24 5.58 13.58
N VAL A 107 -5.90 5.69 14.74
CA VAL A 107 -7.36 5.60 14.86
C VAL A 107 -7.89 7.01 15.10
N GLY A 108 -8.82 7.47 14.25
CA GLY A 108 -9.54 8.72 14.49
C GLY A 108 -8.65 9.97 14.46
N MET A 109 -7.65 10.01 13.58
CA MET A 109 -7.03 11.27 13.22
C MET A 109 -8.09 12.08 12.47
N GLU A 110 -8.65 13.13 13.10
CA GLU A 110 -9.16 14.24 12.28
C GLU A 110 -8.04 14.59 11.29
N PRO A 111 -8.33 14.74 9.99
CA PRO A 111 -7.31 14.81 8.95
C PRO A 111 -6.26 15.81 9.40
N LEU A 112 -5.06 15.32 9.74
CA LEU A 112 -4.11 15.98 10.66
C LEU A 112 -3.79 17.44 10.29
N THR A 113 -4.13 17.84 9.07
CA THR A 113 -3.98 19.17 8.50
C THR A 113 -4.96 19.45 7.34
N GLY A 114 -6.14 18.82 7.30
CA GLY A 114 -7.02 18.89 6.11
C GLY A 114 -6.58 17.98 4.96
N LEU A 115 -5.70 17.02 5.25
CA LEU A 115 -5.36 15.90 4.39
C LEU A 115 -6.53 14.92 4.35
N GLN A 116 -7.42 15.11 3.38
CA GLN A 116 -8.13 13.96 2.85
C GLN A 116 -7.13 13.35 1.88
N PHE A 117 -6.54 12.18 2.21
CA PHE A 117 -5.81 11.42 1.20
C PHE A 117 -6.85 11.01 0.17
N GLN A 118 -7.11 11.91 -0.78
CA GLN A 118 -8.05 11.66 -1.86
C GLN A 118 -7.56 10.37 -2.51
N VAL A 119 -8.49 9.48 -2.84
CA VAL A 119 -8.36 8.08 -3.33
C VAL A 119 -7.23 7.82 -4.36
N ALA A 120 -6.55 8.85 -4.86
CA ALA A 120 -5.47 8.80 -5.83
C ALA A 120 -4.24 9.70 -5.57
N ALA A 121 -4.15 10.44 -4.45
CA ALA A 121 -3.15 11.49 -4.26
C ALA A 121 -1.99 11.11 -3.33
N GLY A 122 -2.27 10.37 -2.26
CA GLY A 122 -1.28 9.98 -1.25
C GLY A 122 -0.18 9.07 -1.78
N ASN A 123 1.07 9.47 -1.56
CA ASN A 123 2.23 8.59 -1.60
C ASN A 123 2.87 8.56 -0.21
N PHE A 124 3.60 7.50 0.09
CA PHE A 124 4.37 7.42 1.32
C PHE A 124 5.63 6.61 1.09
N PHE A 125 6.61 6.74 1.98
CA PHE A 125 7.72 5.81 2.08
C PHE A 125 8.16 5.66 3.53
N VAL A 126 8.84 4.55 3.82
CA VAL A 126 9.35 4.22 5.15
C VAL A 126 10.87 4.31 5.14
N ASP A 127 11.42 5.06 6.09
CA ASP A 127 12.86 5.07 6.38
C ASP A 127 13.08 4.25 7.66
N GLU A 128 13.51 2.99 7.49
CA GLU A 128 13.76 2.07 8.60
C GLU A 128 14.89 2.53 9.52
N GLU A 129 15.92 3.20 8.97
CA GLU A 129 17.08 3.64 9.73
C GLU A 129 16.69 4.79 10.67
N LYS A 130 15.93 5.75 10.16
CA LYS A 130 15.40 6.87 10.95
C LYS A 130 14.13 6.53 11.71
N LYS A 131 13.51 5.38 11.43
CA LYS A 131 12.22 4.94 11.99
C LYS A 131 11.12 5.98 11.80
N VAL A 132 11.00 6.47 10.57
CA VAL A 132 9.96 7.44 10.20
C VAL A 132 9.17 6.97 8.99
N VAL A 133 7.91 7.37 8.94
CA VAL A 133 7.12 7.34 7.71
C VAL A 133 7.01 8.76 7.21
N VAL A 134 7.29 8.94 5.92
CA VAL A 134 7.06 10.21 5.23
C VAL A 134 5.84 10.05 4.34
N PHE A 135 4.84 10.90 4.55
CA PHE A 135 3.67 11.00 3.69
C PHE A 135 3.85 12.17 2.74
N LEU A 136 3.38 12.00 1.51
CA LEU A 136 3.39 12.99 0.45
C LEU A 136 1.96 13.12 -0.05
N ASP A 137 1.42 14.33 -0.01
CA ASP A 137 0.08 14.61 -0.51
C ASP A 137 0.04 15.96 -1.23
N LYS A 138 -1.05 16.24 -1.92
CA LYS A 138 -1.32 17.56 -2.50
C LYS A 138 -2.00 18.45 -1.48
N ASP A 139 -1.55 19.68 -1.41
CA ASP A 139 -2.21 20.76 -0.69
C ASP A 139 -3.65 20.91 -1.22
N THR A 140 -4.63 20.81 -0.32
CA THR A 140 -6.05 20.88 -0.69
C THR A 140 -6.50 22.31 -1.01
N GLU A 141 -5.80 23.35 -0.53
CA GLU A 141 -6.12 24.75 -0.81
C GLU A 141 -5.63 25.17 -2.19
N THR A 142 -4.38 24.85 -2.53
CA THR A 142 -3.74 25.33 -3.78
C THR A 142 -3.73 24.29 -4.90
N ARG A 143 -3.79 22.98 -4.60
CA ARG A 143 -3.63 21.83 -5.53
C ARG A 143 -2.36 21.80 -6.39
N GLU A 144 -1.58 22.87 -6.39
CA GLU A 144 -0.31 23.03 -7.10
C GLU A 144 0.91 22.70 -6.22
N ARG A 145 0.73 22.65 -4.90
CA ARG A 145 1.80 22.34 -3.94
C ARG A 145 1.69 20.91 -3.43
N TYR A 146 2.83 20.28 -3.27
CA TYR A 146 2.95 19.03 -2.52
C TYR A 146 3.37 19.36 -1.08
N ILE A 147 2.77 18.68 -0.12
CA ILE A 147 3.11 18.75 1.29
C ILE A 147 3.69 17.40 1.71
N ALA A 148 4.73 17.46 2.53
CA ALA A 148 5.34 16.28 3.14
C ALA A 148 5.13 16.32 4.66
N PHE A 149 4.74 15.18 5.23
CA PHE A 149 4.57 15.01 6.68
C PHE A 149 5.45 13.85 7.15
N ILE A 150 6.07 14.01 8.31
CA ILE A 150 6.95 13.00 8.89
C ILE A 150 6.36 12.59 10.22
N THR A 151 6.10 11.30 10.40
CA THR A 151 5.73 10.73 11.69
C THR A 151 6.78 9.71 12.13
N HIS A 152 7.03 9.64 13.42
CA HIS A 152 7.89 8.60 14.00
C HIS A 152 7.11 7.30 14.11
N VAL A 153 7.73 6.21 13.67
CA VAL A 153 7.23 4.86 13.89
C VAL A 153 7.74 4.38 15.24
N SER A 154 6.83 3.98 16.13
CA SER A 154 7.21 3.45 17.43
C SER A 154 8.02 2.15 17.29
N VAL A 155 9.13 2.07 18.03
CA VAL A 155 10.19 1.05 17.90
C VAL A 155 9.70 -0.39 18.12
N LEU A 156 8.54 -0.59 18.73
CA LEU A 156 7.97 -1.91 19.04
C LEU A 156 7.70 -2.79 17.81
N MET A 157 7.67 -2.23 16.59
CA MET A 157 7.21 -2.96 15.40
C MET A 157 8.31 -3.48 14.47
N PHE A 158 9.59 -3.17 14.73
CA PHE A 158 10.73 -3.67 13.94
C PHE A 158 11.46 -4.86 14.58
N GLN A 159 10.91 -5.47 15.62
CA GLN A 159 11.38 -6.76 16.15
C GLN A 159 10.49 -7.88 15.60
N VAL A 160 10.79 -8.39 14.41
CA VAL A 160 10.31 -9.68 13.90
C VAL A 160 11.50 -10.45 13.34
#